data_AF-A0A2S0HXD2-F1
#
_entry.id   AF-A0A2S0HXD2-F1
#
_cell.length_a   1.000
_cell.length_b   1.000
_cell.length_c   1.000
_cell.angle_alpha   90.00
_cell.angle_beta   90.00
_cell.angle_gamma   90.00
#
_symmetry.space_group_name_H-M   'P 1'
#
loop_
_entity.id
_entity.type
_entity.pdbx_description
1 polymer ?
#
loop_
_entity_poly.entity_id
_entity_poly.type
_entity_poly.pdbx_seq_one_letter_code
_entity_poly.pdbx_strand_id
1 'polypeptide(L)'
;MYRFSYILIAILVGTIALGQSPSDCTNAILVCGNTSFGLEPDGVGFDEFSLPGNIRPPCYDFNNNTIWLRFVIEESGQLTFDLIPDSSSADYDFAIYGPNVSCDMLGSAIRCSSTNPQNAGVSANTGLNLTETDHFEGPGEDGNGYLQYLDVLAGEEYLVLIDRPHGSGGFSMEMTGSAVLPEQPFAYPVTDLATCEMDEIVDGATEFNFDPLIPDILQGQTNMTVTFHQSLNDANIGINPIVSPYTNIANPMKIYYRVENNNSGCVDINDFEIRVEEPFTVTLPDDLFVCNNSSDPVTLATQAGFAYYQWSTGEEGPNLYAIEITDGGDYWVNVTDTQGCKVRASTFVNSSEIATITDVVVEDFRGMDNRATISVEGNGDYQFQLDDLLPFQDENFFDGLRRGYHTITVRDKKGCGAIEVEILVLDYPRFFTPNGDGINDTWQIEGIWEFPGSKILIFDRYGRVLNGIRLDMVGWDGTDDNGVAVPSNDYWFSIIMNDGREVRGHFTLKR
;
A
#
# COMPACT_ATOMS: atom_id res chain seq x y z
N MET A 1 19.27 -17.39 -35.67
CA MET A 1 19.54 -18.30 -34.54
C MET A 1 18.43 -18.05 -33.52
N TYR A 2 17.28 -18.71 -33.69
CA TYR A 2 16.08 -18.47 -32.89
C TYR A 2 16.20 -19.24 -31.57
N ARG A 3 16.21 -18.54 -30.43
CA ARG A 3 16.12 -19.15 -29.10
C ARG A 3 14.65 -19.26 -28.71
N PHE A 4 14.15 -20.48 -28.62
CA PHE A 4 12.88 -20.80 -27.97
C PHE A 4 13.09 -20.80 -26.45
N SER A 5 12.47 -19.87 -25.74
CA SER A 5 12.27 -19.97 -24.29
C SER A 5 11.04 -20.83 -24.03
N TYR A 6 11.23 -21.96 -23.36
CA TYR A 6 10.13 -22.78 -22.84
C TYR A 6 9.63 -22.13 -21.55
N ILE A 7 8.41 -21.60 -21.57
CA ILE A 7 7.67 -21.21 -20.37
C ILE A 7 7.01 -22.48 -19.84
N LEU A 8 7.44 -22.92 -18.66
CA LEU A 8 6.83 -24.02 -17.92
C LEU A 8 5.56 -23.47 -17.25
N ILE A 9 4.39 -23.71 -17.83
CA ILE A 9 3.11 -23.40 -17.19
C ILE A 9 2.82 -24.53 -16.21
N ALA A 10 3.04 -24.27 -14.91
CA ALA A 10 2.53 -25.12 -13.84
C ALA A 10 1.02 -24.87 -13.73
N ILE A 11 0.22 -25.80 -14.25
CA ILE A 11 -1.23 -25.81 -14.03
C ILE A 11 -1.45 -26.33 -12.61
N LEU A 12 -1.64 -25.40 -11.67
CA LEU A 12 -2.14 -25.72 -10.34
C LEU A 12 -3.64 -26.03 -10.51
N VAL A 13 -3.99 -27.32 -10.56
CA VAL A 13 -5.38 -27.75 -10.48
C VAL A 13 -5.79 -27.59 -9.02
N GLY A 14 -6.30 -26.41 -8.66
CA GLY A 14 -7.03 -26.21 -7.42
C GLY A 14 -8.35 -26.99 -7.53
N THR A 15 -8.41 -28.14 -6.88
CA THR A 15 -9.69 -28.80 -6.61
C THR A 15 -10.42 -27.95 -5.57
N ILE A 16 -11.27 -27.04 -6.03
CA ILE A 16 -12.31 -26.45 -5.19
C ILE A 16 -13.35 -27.57 -4.99
N ALA A 17 -13.13 -28.41 -3.99
CA ALA A 17 -14.16 -29.28 -3.44
C ALA A 17 -14.74 -28.56 -2.22
N LEU A 18 -15.62 -27.58 -2.47
CA LEU A 18 -16.52 -27.05 -1.43
C LEU A 18 -17.73 -27.99 -1.35
N GLY A 19 -17.51 -29.17 -0.77
CA GLY A 19 -18.57 -30.09 -0.36
C GLY A 19 -18.19 -30.66 1.00
N GLN A 20 -19.03 -30.45 2.02
CA GLN A 20 -18.83 -31.06 3.33
C GLN A 20 -19.06 -32.56 3.17
N SER A 21 -17.97 -33.33 3.10
CA SER A 21 -18.09 -34.79 2.97
C SER A 21 -18.59 -35.35 4.31
N PRO A 22 -19.69 -36.11 4.33
CA PRO A 22 -20.23 -36.72 5.55
C PRO A 22 -19.21 -37.69 6.19
N SER A 23 -19.34 -37.93 7.50
CA SER A 23 -18.55 -38.95 8.18
C SER A 23 -19.08 -40.34 7.83
N ASP A 24 -18.21 -41.20 7.30
CA ASP A 24 -18.50 -42.62 7.07
C ASP A 24 -18.31 -43.40 8.38
N CYS A 25 -18.90 -44.59 8.46
CA CYS A 25 -18.84 -45.45 9.66
C CYS A 25 -17.40 -45.69 10.14
N THR A 26 -16.45 -45.90 9.23
CA THR A 26 -15.06 -46.19 9.60
C THR A 26 -14.36 -45.04 10.30
N ASN A 27 -14.85 -43.82 10.08
CA ASN A 27 -14.36 -42.59 10.69
C ASN A 27 -15.44 -41.93 11.55
N ALA A 28 -16.31 -42.74 12.16
CA ALA A 28 -17.40 -42.26 13.01
C ALA A 28 -16.87 -41.35 14.13
N ILE A 29 -17.56 -40.22 14.32
CA ILE A 29 -17.13 -39.17 15.25
C ILE A 29 -17.35 -39.66 16.68
N LEU A 30 -16.29 -39.66 17.48
CA LEU A 30 -16.35 -40.07 18.88
C LEU A 30 -17.10 -39.01 19.71
N VAL A 31 -18.13 -39.45 20.45
CA VAL A 31 -18.89 -38.61 21.37
C VAL A 31 -18.35 -38.76 22.79
N CYS A 32 -17.99 -37.64 23.44
CA CYS A 32 -17.24 -37.60 24.71
C CYS A 32 -17.97 -36.84 25.83
N GLY A 33 -19.28 -36.99 25.88
CA GLY A 33 -20.16 -36.26 26.79
C GLY A 33 -21.12 -35.37 26.02
N ASN A 34 -21.42 -34.19 26.56
CA ASN A 34 -22.25 -33.21 25.87
C ASN A 34 -21.43 -32.60 24.74
N THR A 35 -21.94 -32.63 23.51
CA THR A 35 -21.21 -32.16 22.35
C THR A 35 -22.16 -31.44 21.40
N SER A 36 -21.72 -30.31 20.86
CA SER A 36 -22.46 -29.62 19.80
C SER A 36 -21.80 -29.91 18.45
N PHE A 37 -22.58 -30.41 17.51
CA PHE A 37 -22.16 -30.69 16.16
C PHE A 37 -22.77 -29.66 15.22
N GLY A 38 -21.99 -28.65 14.83
CA GLY A 38 -22.37 -27.69 13.78
C GLY A 38 -22.23 -28.26 12.36
N LEU A 39 -22.51 -29.55 12.18
CA LEU A 39 -22.32 -30.28 10.93
C LEU A 39 -23.54 -30.14 10.02
N GLU A 40 -23.31 -29.88 8.74
CA GLU A 40 -24.32 -29.94 7.68
C GLU A 40 -23.84 -30.86 6.55
N PRO A 41 -23.89 -32.19 6.75
CA PRO A 41 -23.54 -33.14 5.70
C PRO A 41 -24.43 -32.93 4.47
N ASP A 42 -23.83 -33.10 3.29
CA ASP A 42 -24.53 -33.15 2.00
C ASP A 42 -24.36 -34.54 1.41
N GLY A 43 -25.42 -35.35 1.47
CA GLY A 43 -25.40 -36.74 1.03
C GLY A 43 -25.04 -37.74 2.11
N VAL A 44 -24.84 -38.99 1.68
CA VAL A 44 -24.76 -40.17 2.56
C VAL A 44 -23.35 -40.71 2.77
N GLY A 45 -22.36 -40.16 2.06
CA GLY A 45 -21.01 -40.70 2.03
C GLY A 45 -20.96 -42.07 1.37
N PHE A 46 -20.20 -42.98 1.95
CA PHE A 46 -20.17 -44.38 1.56
C PHE A 46 -21.41 -45.10 2.11
N ASP A 47 -22.22 -45.73 1.24
CA ASP A 47 -23.37 -46.53 1.68
C ASP A 47 -22.91 -47.83 2.37
N GLU A 48 -22.84 -47.84 3.70
CA GLU A 48 -22.44 -49.03 4.47
C GLU A 48 -23.39 -50.21 4.25
N PHE A 49 -24.66 -49.98 3.89
CA PHE A 49 -25.62 -51.06 3.65
C PHE A 49 -25.44 -51.74 2.30
N SER A 50 -24.53 -51.25 1.46
CA SER A 50 -24.05 -51.96 0.28
C SER A 50 -23.13 -53.14 0.64
N LEU A 51 -22.58 -53.18 1.86
CA LEU A 51 -21.68 -54.23 2.34
C LEU A 51 -22.45 -55.49 2.81
N PRO A 52 -21.95 -56.71 2.51
CA PRO A 52 -22.62 -57.94 2.94
C PRO A 52 -22.67 -58.09 4.47
N GLY A 53 -23.87 -58.26 5.03
CA GLY A 53 -24.07 -58.48 6.47
C GLY A 53 -24.59 -57.25 7.21
N ASN A 54 -24.58 -56.07 6.57
CA ASN A 54 -25.23 -54.87 7.07
C ASN A 54 -26.71 -54.89 6.71
N ILE A 55 -27.57 -54.68 7.70
CA ILE A 55 -29.03 -54.68 7.52
C ILE A 55 -29.51 -53.24 7.69
N ARG A 56 -30.18 -52.71 6.65
CA ARG A 56 -30.82 -51.39 6.73
C ARG A 56 -31.76 -51.34 7.93
N PRO A 57 -31.79 -50.23 8.68
CA PRO A 57 -32.69 -50.11 9.82
C PRO A 57 -34.15 -50.37 9.41
N PRO A 58 -34.95 -51.05 10.23
CA PRO A 58 -36.32 -51.40 9.86
C PRO A 58 -37.27 -50.20 9.91
N CYS A 59 -36.91 -49.12 10.61
CA CYS A 59 -37.78 -47.95 10.77
C CYS A 59 -37.69 -46.98 9.58
N TYR A 60 -36.54 -46.88 8.90
CA TYR A 60 -36.32 -45.88 7.87
C TYR A 60 -35.19 -46.24 6.91
N ASP A 61 -35.17 -45.58 5.74
CA ASP A 61 -34.11 -45.68 4.75
C ASP A 61 -33.19 -44.45 4.81
N PHE A 62 -32.08 -44.58 5.53
CA PHE A 62 -31.13 -43.51 5.88
C PHE A 62 -30.26 -43.11 4.67
N ASN A 63 -30.88 -42.44 3.68
CA ASN A 63 -30.26 -42.15 2.38
C ASN A 63 -30.21 -40.64 2.04
N ASN A 64 -30.30 -39.73 3.02
CA ASN A 64 -30.33 -38.30 2.74
C ASN A 64 -29.01 -37.60 3.09
N ASN A 65 -28.77 -37.37 4.37
CA ASN A 65 -27.69 -36.52 4.89
C ASN A 65 -27.17 -37.16 6.16
N THR A 66 -26.25 -38.11 6.02
CA THR A 66 -25.89 -39.01 7.13
C THR A 66 -24.66 -38.57 7.90
N ILE A 67 -24.64 -38.92 9.18
CA ILE A 67 -23.48 -38.75 10.06
C ILE A 67 -23.34 -40.02 10.87
N TRP A 68 -22.15 -40.58 10.88
CA TRP A 68 -21.80 -41.64 11.80
C TRP A 68 -21.12 -41.09 13.05
N LEU A 69 -21.67 -41.47 14.21
CA LEU A 69 -21.14 -41.20 15.54
C LEU A 69 -20.77 -42.51 16.22
N ARG A 70 -19.88 -42.43 17.21
CA ARG A 70 -19.47 -43.57 18.03
C ARG A 70 -19.46 -43.19 19.51
N PHE A 71 -20.07 -44.04 20.33
CA PHE A 71 -19.94 -43.99 21.78
C PHE A 71 -18.92 -45.03 22.24
N VAL A 72 -18.08 -44.65 23.19
CA VAL A 72 -17.23 -45.56 23.96
C VAL A 72 -17.64 -45.40 25.42
N ILE A 73 -17.98 -46.49 26.10
CA ILE A 73 -18.47 -46.43 27.49
C ILE A 73 -17.29 -46.57 28.47
N GLU A 74 -17.06 -45.56 29.30
CA GLU A 74 -16.03 -45.59 30.37
C GLU A 74 -16.56 -46.24 31.64
N GLU A 75 -17.78 -45.86 32.07
CA GLU A 75 -18.44 -46.46 33.23
C GLU A 75 -19.82 -47.00 32.85
N SER A 76 -20.11 -48.23 33.29
CA SER A 76 -21.38 -48.90 33.07
C SER A 76 -22.56 -48.08 33.64
N GLY A 77 -23.69 -48.11 32.95
CA GLY A 77 -24.89 -47.41 33.38
C GLY A 77 -26.00 -47.49 32.33
N GLN A 78 -26.93 -46.55 32.41
CA GLN A 78 -27.98 -46.37 31.42
C GLN A 78 -27.55 -45.27 30.45
N LEU A 79 -27.35 -45.61 29.19
CA LEU A 79 -27.06 -44.64 28.13
C LEU A 79 -28.37 -44.01 27.67
N THR A 80 -28.48 -42.69 27.85
CA THR A 80 -29.52 -41.85 27.29
C THR A 80 -28.92 -40.56 26.75
N PHE A 81 -29.55 -40.01 25.72
CA PHE A 81 -29.13 -38.73 25.14
C PHE A 81 -30.34 -38.01 24.53
N ASP A 82 -30.30 -36.68 24.59
CA ASP A 82 -31.15 -35.82 23.77
C ASP A 82 -30.33 -35.38 22.54
N LEU A 83 -30.82 -35.70 21.35
CA LEU A 83 -30.40 -35.08 20.10
C LEU A 83 -31.29 -33.87 19.88
N ILE A 84 -30.69 -32.68 19.96
CA ILE A 84 -31.38 -31.40 19.95
C ILE A 84 -30.98 -30.66 18.68
N PRO A 85 -31.87 -30.55 17.69
CA PRO A 85 -31.56 -29.82 16.47
C PRO A 85 -31.42 -28.32 16.74
N ASP A 86 -30.46 -27.65 16.09
CA ASP A 86 -30.31 -26.18 16.18
C ASP A 86 -31.53 -25.43 15.62
N SER A 87 -32.26 -26.10 14.72
CA SER A 87 -33.48 -25.62 14.07
C SER A 87 -34.64 -26.55 14.39
N SER A 88 -35.74 -26.01 14.93
CA SER A 88 -36.95 -26.79 15.21
C SER A 88 -37.67 -27.33 13.97
N SER A 89 -37.23 -26.94 12.78
CA SER A 89 -37.72 -27.47 11.51
C SER A 89 -36.93 -28.67 11.00
N ALA A 90 -35.75 -28.94 11.59
CA ALA A 90 -34.94 -30.08 11.26
C ALA A 90 -35.54 -31.36 11.86
N ASP A 91 -35.54 -32.40 11.04
CA ASP A 91 -35.98 -33.75 11.36
C ASP A 91 -34.73 -34.61 11.34
N TYR A 92 -34.32 -35.09 12.51
CA TYR A 92 -33.15 -35.93 12.66
C TYR A 92 -33.63 -37.32 13.08
N ASP A 93 -33.32 -38.30 12.25
CA ASP A 93 -33.59 -39.71 12.48
C ASP A 93 -32.30 -40.38 12.97
N PHE A 94 -32.43 -41.45 13.76
CA PHE A 94 -31.25 -42.19 14.19
C PHE A 94 -31.44 -43.70 14.28
N ALA A 95 -30.35 -44.44 14.07
CA ALA A 95 -30.26 -45.87 14.31
C ALA A 95 -29.00 -46.19 15.12
N ILE A 96 -29.11 -47.09 16.10
CA ILE A 96 -27.99 -47.50 16.96
C ILE A 96 -27.64 -48.96 16.67
N TYR A 97 -26.34 -49.24 16.57
CA TYR A 97 -25.77 -50.56 16.37
C TYR A 97 -24.77 -50.87 17.49
N GLY A 98 -24.68 -52.14 17.90
CA GLY A 98 -23.74 -52.58 18.91
C GLY A 98 -24.30 -53.60 19.90
N PRO A 99 -23.55 -53.90 20.98
CA PRO A 99 -22.21 -53.36 21.24
C PRO A 99 -21.11 -53.98 20.35
N ASN A 100 -19.99 -53.28 20.18
CA ASN A 100 -18.73 -53.74 19.60
C ASN A 100 -18.84 -54.35 18.19
N VAL A 101 -19.71 -53.78 17.35
CA VAL A 101 -19.82 -54.14 15.93
C VAL A 101 -18.77 -53.41 15.10
N SER A 102 -18.49 -53.92 13.91
CA SER A 102 -17.60 -53.28 12.93
C SER A 102 -18.41 -52.77 11.74
N CYS A 103 -17.91 -51.77 11.02
CA CYS A 103 -18.58 -51.20 9.85
C CYS A 103 -18.85 -52.21 8.72
N ASP A 104 -18.04 -53.26 8.61
CA ASP A 104 -18.25 -54.35 7.64
C ASP A 104 -19.31 -55.38 8.09
N MET A 105 -19.72 -55.33 9.36
CA MET A 105 -20.65 -56.29 9.98
C MET A 105 -21.44 -55.62 11.12
N LEU A 106 -22.26 -54.63 10.76
CA LEU A 106 -23.12 -53.88 11.68
C LEU A 106 -24.24 -54.74 12.28
N GLY A 107 -24.75 -55.72 11.52
CA GLY A 107 -25.93 -56.49 11.90
C GLY A 107 -27.22 -55.67 11.82
N SER A 108 -28.17 -55.95 12.71
CA SER A 108 -29.43 -55.20 12.84
C SER A 108 -29.29 -54.08 13.86
N ALA A 109 -29.92 -52.94 13.58
CA ALA A 109 -30.04 -51.86 14.55
C ALA A 109 -30.79 -52.34 15.81
N ILE A 110 -30.29 -51.96 16.99
CA ILE A 110 -30.88 -52.27 18.30
C ILE A 110 -31.85 -51.18 18.76
N ARG A 111 -31.74 -49.97 18.19
CA ARG A 111 -32.67 -48.84 18.32
C ARG A 111 -32.81 -48.16 16.97
N CYS A 112 -34.00 -47.66 16.65
CA CYS A 112 -34.24 -46.95 15.40
C CYS A 112 -35.43 -45.99 15.58
N SER A 113 -35.19 -44.68 15.51
CA SER A 113 -36.22 -43.66 15.51
C SER A 113 -36.22 -42.94 14.18
N SER A 114 -37.42 -42.76 13.62
CA SER A 114 -37.63 -42.02 12.37
C SER A 114 -38.94 -41.23 12.37
N THR A 115 -39.29 -40.75 13.56
CA THR A 115 -40.52 -40.01 13.80
C THR A 115 -40.36 -38.60 13.23
N ASN A 116 -41.14 -38.28 12.20
CA ASN A 116 -41.23 -36.93 11.69
C ASN A 116 -41.96 -36.04 12.71
N PRO A 117 -41.26 -35.10 13.38
CA PRO A 117 -41.81 -34.39 14.54
C PRO A 117 -42.95 -33.45 14.14
N GLN A 118 -42.92 -32.90 12.92
CA GLN A 118 -43.95 -31.99 12.43
C GLN A 118 -45.28 -32.71 12.17
N ASN A 119 -45.22 -33.91 11.57
CA ASN A 119 -46.41 -34.71 11.28
C ASN A 119 -46.99 -35.36 12.54
N ALA A 120 -46.12 -35.86 13.44
CA ALA A 120 -46.53 -36.44 14.72
C ALA A 120 -47.03 -35.38 15.73
N GLY A 121 -46.70 -34.10 15.53
CA GLY A 121 -47.06 -33.03 16.45
C GLY A 121 -46.27 -33.06 17.76
N VAL A 122 -45.01 -33.49 17.71
CA VAL A 122 -44.09 -33.63 18.85
C VAL A 122 -42.90 -32.68 18.73
N SER A 123 -42.02 -32.68 19.73
CA SER A 123 -40.78 -31.90 19.69
C SER A 123 -39.85 -32.41 18.59
N ALA A 124 -39.01 -31.55 18.02
CA ALA A 124 -37.95 -31.95 17.09
C ALA A 124 -36.79 -32.68 17.79
N ASN A 125 -36.73 -32.61 19.12
CA ASN A 125 -35.75 -33.37 19.89
C ASN A 125 -36.08 -34.86 19.79
N THR A 126 -35.05 -35.66 19.58
CA THR A 126 -35.14 -37.12 19.53
C THR A 126 -34.07 -37.74 20.43
N GLY A 127 -34.15 -39.03 20.70
CA GLY A 127 -33.04 -39.76 21.33
C GLY A 127 -33.49 -40.90 22.20
N LEU A 128 -32.78 -41.09 23.31
CA LEU A 128 -33.06 -42.14 24.28
C LEU A 128 -33.42 -41.51 25.62
N ASN A 129 -34.40 -42.08 26.35
CA ASN A 129 -34.69 -41.63 27.71
C ASN A 129 -35.06 -42.80 28.65
N LEU A 130 -35.27 -42.48 29.93
CA LEU A 130 -35.53 -43.46 31.00
C LEU A 130 -37.01 -43.90 31.11
N THR A 131 -37.92 -43.23 30.41
CA THR A 131 -39.37 -43.47 30.52
C THR A 131 -39.94 -44.30 29.39
N GLU A 132 -39.33 -44.22 28.20
CA GLU A 132 -39.80 -44.95 27.03
C GLU A 132 -39.53 -46.47 27.13
N THR A 133 -40.31 -47.24 26.38
CA THR A 133 -40.30 -48.71 26.47
C THR A 133 -40.17 -49.41 25.13
N ASP A 134 -40.39 -48.67 24.05
CA ASP A 134 -40.23 -49.09 22.68
C ASP A 134 -38.78 -49.00 22.23
N HIS A 135 -38.45 -49.84 21.25
CA HIS A 135 -37.09 -49.94 20.68
C HIS A 135 -37.04 -49.42 19.24
N PHE A 136 -38.20 -49.22 18.61
CA PHE A 136 -38.34 -48.81 17.22
C PHE A 136 -39.59 -47.94 17.06
N GLU A 137 -39.46 -46.81 16.36
CA GLU A 137 -40.56 -45.91 16.03
C GLU A 137 -40.37 -45.28 14.63
N GLY A 138 -41.45 -44.74 14.07
CA GLY A 138 -41.55 -44.26 12.70
C GLY A 138 -41.80 -45.38 11.66
N PRO A 139 -41.77 -45.04 10.36
CA PRO A 139 -41.44 -43.72 9.81
C PRO A 139 -42.64 -42.76 9.83
N GLY A 140 -42.37 -41.45 9.87
CA GLY A 140 -43.40 -40.44 9.70
C GLY A 140 -44.12 -40.08 11.00
N GLU A 141 -45.46 -40.14 11.04
CA GLU A 141 -46.24 -39.68 12.21
C GLU A 141 -46.27 -40.67 13.39
N ASP A 142 -45.71 -41.87 13.21
CA ASP A 142 -45.81 -42.98 14.16
C ASP A 142 -44.70 -42.95 15.23
N GLY A 143 -44.81 -42.06 16.22
CA GLY A 143 -43.91 -42.06 17.38
C GLY A 143 -43.91 -40.76 18.18
N ASN A 144 -43.00 -40.65 19.15
CA ASN A 144 -42.79 -39.45 19.96
C ASN A 144 -41.36 -38.89 19.89
N GLY A 145 -40.47 -39.54 19.13
CA GLY A 145 -39.07 -39.14 18.94
C GLY A 145 -38.13 -39.74 19.99
N TYR A 146 -38.62 -40.47 20.98
CA TYR A 146 -37.77 -41.05 22.01
C TYR A 146 -37.94 -42.56 22.12
N LEU A 147 -36.82 -43.25 22.36
CA LEU A 147 -36.79 -44.69 22.58
C LEU A 147 -36.24 -45.02 23.97
N GLN A 148 -36.46 -46.28 24.38
CA GLN A 148 -35.91 -46.79 25.63
C GLN A 148 -34.38 -46.71 25.67
N TYR A 149 -33.82 -46.28 26.80
CA TYR A 149 -32.40 -46.34 27.14
C TYR A 149 -31.72 -47.69 26.83
N LEU A 150 -30.38 -47.68 26.82
CA LEU A 150 -29.55 -48.90 26.75
C LEU A 150 -28.85 -49.13 28.08
N ASP A 151 -28.95 -50.34 28.63
CA ASP A 151 -28.06 -50.79 29.72
C ASP A 151 -26.71 -51.16 29.11
N VAL A 152 -25.68 -50.39 29.44
CA VAL A 152 -24.34 -50.51 28.84
C VAL A 152 -23.28 -50.84 29.88
N LEU A 153 -22.23 -51.51 29.45
CA LEU A 153 -21.08 -51.89 30.27
C LEU A 153 -19.83 -51.10 29.86
N ALA A 154 -18.97 -50.82 30.83
CA ALA A 154 -17.65 -50.25 30.59
C ALA A 154 -16.86 -51.06 29.55
N GLY A 155 -16.31 -50.37 28.56
CA GLY A 155 -15.58 -50.93 27.42
C GLY A 155 -16.45 -51.34 26.23
N GLU A 156 -17.78 -51.17 26.29
CA GLU A 156 -18.64 -51.34 25.12
C GLU A 156 -18.57 -50.12 24.19
N GLU A 157 -18.58 -50.38 22.88
CA GLU A 157 -18.72 -49.36 21.85
C GLU A 157 -20.03 -49.49 21.09
N TYR A 158 -20.64 -48.37 20.74
CA TYR A 158 -21.86 -48.31 19.94
C TYR A 158 -21.69 -47.34 18.77
N LEU A 159 -22.24 -47.69 17.62
CA LEU A 159 -22.28 -46.82 16.45
C LEU A 159 -23.68 -46.25 16.31
N VAL A 160 -23.77 -44.95 16.03
CA VAL A 160 -25.03 -44.26 15.77
C VAL A 160 -24.98 -43.69 14.36
N LEU A 161 -25.93 -44.11 13.54
CA LEU A 161 -26.20 -43.49 12.25
C LEU A 161 -27.28 -42.44 12.46
N ILE A 162 -26.96 -41.19 12.17
CA ILE A 162 -27.91 -40.08 12.10
C ILE A 162 -28.25 -39.84 10.63
N ASP A 163 -29.51 -39.59 10.29
CA ASP A 163 -29.95 -39.06 9.00
C ASP A 163 -30.78 -37.79 9.20
N ARG A 164 -30.62 -36.82 8.30
CA ARG A 164 -31.44 -35.60 8.28
C ARG A 164 -32.31 -35.56 7.02
N PRO A 165 -33.51 -36.18 7.03
CA PRO A 165 -34.44 -36.16 5.90
C PRO A 165 -35.06 -34.78 5.61
N HIS A 166 -35.27 -33.96 6.65
CA HIS A 166 -35.88 -32.64 6.50
C HIS A 166 -35.15 -31.55 7.29
N GLY A 167 -35.19 -30.32 6.74
CA GLY A 167 -34.61 -29.13 7.36
C GLY A 167 -33.09 -28.98 7.14
N SER A 168 -32.49 -28.09 7.93
CA SER A 168 -31.06 -27.74 7.90
C SER A 168 -30.62 -27.28 9.29
N GLY A 169 -29.33 -27.02 9.48
CA GLY A 169 -28.70 -26.71 10.76
C GLY A 169 -28.02 -27.92 11.39
N GLY A 170 -27.11 -27.68 12.33
CA GLY A 170 -26.48 -28.72 13.14
C GLY A 170 -27.41 -29.25 14.23
N PHE A 171 -26.82 -29.96 15.19
CA PHE A 171 -27.50 -30.47 16.38
C PHE A 171 -26.53 -30.57 17.54
N SER A 172 -27.04 -30.50 18.77
CA SER A 172 -26.30 -30.89 19.96
C SER A 172 -26.77 -32.25 20.48
N MET A 173 -25.87 -32.93 21.18
CA MET A 173 -26.16 -34.12 21.94
C MET A 173 -25.91 -33.84 23.42
N GLU A 174 -26.95 -33.98 24.23
CA GLU A 174 -26.86 -33.87 25.69
C GLU A 174 -27.02 -35.24 26.31
N MET A 175 -26.01 -35.70 27.06
CA MET A 175 -26.07 -36.96 27.79
C MET A 175 -26.92 -36.80 29.04
N THR A 176 -27.98 -37.58 29.17
CA THR A 176 -28.95 -37.48 30.29
C THR A 176 -28.95 -38.71 31.21
N GLY A 177 -28.10 -39.69 30.90
CA GLY A 177 -28.10 -41.01 31.51
C GLY A 177 -27.15 -41.15 32.69
N SER A 178 -26.98 -42.39 33.16
CA SER A 178 -25.99 -42.73 34.20
C SER A 178 -24.70 -43.36 33.65
N ALA A 179 -24.67 -43.74 32.37
CA ALA A 179 -23.45 -44.17 31.71
C ALA A 179 -22.48 -42.98 31.54
N VAL A 180 -21.18 -43.22 31.74
CA VAL A 180 -20.15 -42.19 31.61
C VAL A 180 -19.38 -42.40 30.31
N LEU A 181 -19.24 -41.33 29.52
CA LEU A 181 -18.40 -41.27 28.33
C LEU A 181 -17.02 -40.68 28.69
N PRO A 182 -15.98 -40.86 27.85
CA PRO A 182 -14.67 -40.29 28.13
C PRO A 182 -14.70 -38.77 28.18
N GLU A 183 -13.81 -38.19 28.98
CA GLU A 183 -13.77 -36.75 29.22
C GLU A 183 -13.34 -35.98 27.96
N GLN A 184 -14.12 -34.94 27.63
CA GLN A 184 -13.80 -34.01 26.55
C GLN A 184 -12.65 -33.07 26.96
N PRO A 185 -11.67 -32.79 26.09
CA PRO A 185 -10.79 -31.64 26.30
C PRO A 185 -11.59 -30.33 26.20
N PHE A 186 -10.97 -29.20 26.54
CA PHE A 186 -11.59 -27.89 26.37
C PHE A 186 -10.79 -27.03 25.38
N ALA A 187 -11.43 -26.53 24.33
CA ALA A 187 -10.83 -25.64 23.35
C ALA A 187 -11.08 -24.17 23.76
N TYR A 188 -10.14 -23.58 24.49
CA TYR A 188 -10.30 -22.23 25.02
C TYR A 188 -10.35 -21.19 23.88
N PRO A 189 -11.30 -20.24 23.91
CA PRO A 189 -11.42 -19.21 22.88
C PRO A 189 -10.17 -18.32 22.85
N VAL A 190 -9.71 -18.03 21.63
CA VAL A 190 -8.60 -17.09 21.36
C VAL A 190 -9.11 -15.85 20.64
N THR A 191 -8.31 -14.79 20.64
CA THR A 191 -8.63 -13.55 19.93
C THR A 191 -8.38 -13.70 18.43
N ASP A 192 -9.24 -13.09 17.62
CA ASP A 192 -9.03 -12.96 16.17
C ASP A 192 -7.67 -12.34 15.85
N LEU A 193 -7.08 -12.78 14.75
CA LEU A 193 -5.79 -12.28 14.26
C LEU A 193 -6.01 -11.28 13.13
N ALA A 194 -5.35 -10.12 13.26
CA ALA A 194 -5.26 -9.13 12.21
C ALA A 194 -3.80 -8.92 11.84
N THR A 195 -3.48 -8.93 10.56
CA THR A 195 -2.12 -8.67 10.08
C THR A 195 -2.18 -7.79 8.85
N CYS A 196 -1.22 -6.87 8.76
CA CYS A 196 -1.12 -5.97 7.63
C CYS A 196 -0.60 -6.73 6.43
N GLU A 197 -1.11 -6.39 5.25
CA GLU A 197 -0.50 -6.82 4.01
C GLU A 197 0.88 -6.18 3.87
N MET A 198 1.92 -7.01 3.75
CA MET A 198 3.32 -6.56 3.75
C MET A 198 4.09 -6.97 2.49
N ASP A 199 3.46 -7.68 1.56
CA ASP A 199 4.08 -8.04 0.29
C ASP A 199 3.90 -6.93 -0.75
N GLU A 200 4.51 -7.10 -1.91
CA GLU A 200 4.50 -6.09 -2.98
C GLU A 200 3.17 -6.07 -3.76
N ILE A 201 2.27 -7.01 -3.50
CA ILE A 201 1.04 -7.22 -4.25
C ILE A 201 -0.13 -7.05 -3.29
N VAL A 202 -0.85 -5.94 -3.41
CA VAL A 202 -2.07 -5.71 -2.63
C VAL A 202 -3.21 -6.57 -3.18
N ASP A 203 -3.37 -7.79 -2.68
CA ASP A 203 -4.40 -8.77 -3.03
C ASP A 203 -5.21 -9.31 -1.85
N GLY A 204 -4.94 -8.83 -0.63
CA GLY A 204 -5.59 -9.24 0.61
C GLY A 204 -5.06 -10.57 1.16
N ALA A 205 -3.87 -11.02 0.75
CA ALA A 205 -3.25 -12.24 1.25
C ALA A 205 -1.98 -11.95 2.08
N THR A 206 -1.79 -12.70 3.16
CA THR A 206 -0.55 -12.66 3.96
C THR A 206 -0.36 -13.97 4.71
N GLU A 207 0.84 -14.17 5.25
CA GLU A 207 1.19 -15.35 6.04
C GLU A 207 0.82 -15.16 7.51
N PHE A 208 0.06 -16.10 8.07
CA PHE A 208 -0.30 -16.15 9.49
C PHE A 208 0.40 -17.32 10.18
N ASN A 209 1.00 -17.07 11.35
CA ASN A 209 1.54 -18.12 12.20
C ASN A 209 0.60 -18.39 13.38
N PHE A 210 0.04 -19.60 13.46
CA PHE A 210 -0.91 -19.99 14.49
C PHE A 210 -0.25 -20.66 15.71
N ASP A 211 1.01 -21.06 15.62
CA ASP A 211 1.73 -21.73 16.73
C ASP A 211 1.71 -20.93 18.04
N PRO A 212 1.83 -19.57 18.01
CA PRO A 212 1.74 -18.76 19.22
C PRO A 212 0.39 -18.84 19.95
N LEU A 213 -0.69 -19.27 19.28
CA LEU A 213 -2.02 -19.42 19.90
C LEU A 213 -2.14 -20.70 20.73
N ILE A 214 -1.31 -21.72 20.49
CA ILE A 214 -1.45 -23.05 21.11
C ILE A 214 -1.46 -23.00 22.66
N PRO A 215 -0.59 -22.24 23.34
CA PRO A 215 -0.64 -22.12 24.79
C PRO A 215 -1.96 -21.53 25.31
N ASP A 216 -2.53 -20.57 24.58
CA ASP A 216 -3.79 -19.91 24.95
C ASP A 216 -5.00 -20.82 24.68
N ILE A 217 -4.96 -21.60 23.59
CA ILE A 217 -5.96 -22.64 23.27
C ILE A 217 -6.00 -23.73 24.36
N LEU A 218 -4.84 -24.11 24.90
CA LEU A 218 -4.73 -25.21 25.86
C LEU A 218 -4.93 -24.79 27.31
N GLN A 219 -4.58 -23.55 27.69
CA GLN A 219 -4.56 -23.06 29.08
C GLN A 219 -3.89 -24.04 30.07
N GLY A 220 -2.83 -24.71 29.63
CA GLY A 220 -2.07 -25.66 30.45
C GLY A 220 -2.58 -27.11 30.45
N GLN A 221 -3.61 -27.45 29.67
CA GLN A 221 -3.95 -28.85 29.39
C GLN A 221 -2.73 -29.58 28.80
N THR A 222 -2.52 -30.83 29.22
CA THR A 222 -1.38 -31.65 28.79
C THR A 222 -1.85 -32.87 28.01
N ASN A 223 -0.95 -33.45 27.21
CA ASN A 223 -1.25 -34.58 26.35
C ASN A 223 -2.38 -34.32 25.34
N MET A 224 -2.41 -33.09 24.81
CA MET A 224 -3.34 -32.65 23.79
C MET A 224 -2.62 -32.48 22.45
N THR A 225 -3.34 -32.69 21.35
CA THR A 225 -2.91 -32.35 20.00
C THR A 225 -3.81 -31.23 19.47
N VAL A 226 -3.21 -30.13 19.03
CA VAL A 226 -3.93 -29.00 18.40
C VAL A 226 -3.69 -29.04 16.90
N THR A 227 -4.77 -28.97 16.12
CA THR A 227 -4.72 -28.85 14.66
C THR A 227 -5.63 -27.72 14.20
N PHE A 228 -5.28 -27.05 13.12
CA PHE A 228 -6.06 -25.96 12.52
C PHE A 228 -6.70 -26.43 11.21
N HIS A 229 -7.87 -25.92 10.86
CA HIS A 229 -8.69 -26.41 9.73
C HIS A 229 -9.43 -25.26 9.06
N GLN A 230 -9.64 -25.37 7.74
CA GLN A 230 -10.38 -24.35 6.96
C GLN A 230 -11.90 -24.49 7.10
N SER A 231 -12.38 -25.68 7.50
CA SER A 231 -13.79 -25.96 7.65
C SER A 231 -14.09 -26.65 8.98
N LEU A 232 -15.30 -26.42 9.51
CA LEU A 232 -15.79 -27.10 10.69
C LEU A 232 -15.88 -28.62 10.46
N ASN A 233 -16.20 -29.06 9.24
CA ASN A 233 -16.29 -30.47 8.91
C ASN A 233 -14.91 -31.16 9.03
N ASP A 234 -13.87 -30.60 8.40
CA ASP A 234 -12.50 -31.11 8.49
C ASP A 234 -12.02 -31.18 9.95
N ALA A 235 -12.38 -30.17 10.77
CA ALA A 235 -12.09 -30.16 12.20
C ALA A 235 -12.85 -31.26 12.96
N ASN A 236 -14.11 -31.57 12.62
CA ASN A 236 -14.88 -32.62 13.29
C ASN A 236 -14.31 -34.02 13.03
N ILE A 237 -13.90 -34.30 11.78
CA ILE A 237 -13.37 -35.63 11.40
C ILE A 237 -11.83 -35.71 11.42
N GLY A 238 -11.14 -34.61 11.72
CA GLY A 238 -9.69 -34.56 11.91
C GLY A 238 -8.86 -34.75 10.65
N ILE A 239 -9.36 -34.31 9.48
CA ILE A 239 -8.65 -34.41 8.19
C ILE A 239 -8.16 -33.04 7.71
N ASN A 240 -7.28 -33.01 6.70
CA ASN A 240 -6.82 -31.78 6.05
C ASN A 240 -6.31 -30.66 7.00
N PRO A 241 -5.48 -30.97 8.03
CA PRO A 241 -4.99 -29.94 8.92
C PRO A 241 -4.14 -28.91 8.17
N ILE A 242 -4.35 -27.64 8.47
CA ILE A 242 -3.55 -26.51 8.03
C ILE A 242 -2.15 -26.62 8.63
N VAL A 243 -1.13 -26.46 7.78
CA VAL A 243 0.25 -26.32 8.21
C VAL A 243 0.50 -24.85 8.55
N SER A 244 0.99 -24.59 9.77
CA SER A 244 1.43 -23.26 10.18
C SER A 244 2.92 -23.07 9.81
N PRO A 245 3.31 -21.92 9.22
CA PRO A 245 2.47 -20.78 8.90
C PRO A 245 1.61 -20.98 7.63
N TYR A 246 0.49 -20.27 7.55
CA TYR A 246 -0.55 -20.43 6.52
C TYR A 246 -0.87 -19.12 5.81
N THR A 247 -0.96 -19.13 4.48
CA THR A 247 -1.44 -18.00 3.68
C THR A 247 -2.94 -18.11 3.45
N ASN A 248 -3.68 -17.05 3.78
CA ASN A 248 -5.14 -17.03 3.58
C ASN A 248 -5.51 -17.06 2.10
N ILE A 249 -6.69 -17.61 1.80
CA ILE A 249 -7.26 -17.71 0.44
C ILE A 249 -8.52 -16.86 0.26
N ALA A 250 -8.96 -16.24 1.35
CA ALA A 250 -10.07 -15.31 1.44
C ALA A 250 -9.78 -14.31 2.56
N ASN A 251 -10.39 -13.13 2.50
CA ASN A 251 -10.24 -12.10 3.51
C ASN A 251 -11.59 -11.39 3.77
N PRO A 252 -12.14 -11.42 5.00
CA PRO A 252 -11.69 -12.21 6.15
C PRO A 252 -11.93 -13.72 5.95
N MET A 253 -11.26 -14.55 6.75
CA MET A 253 -11.40 -16.00 6.73
C MET A 253 -11.53 -16.55 8.15
N LYS A 254 -12.45 -17.49 8.36
CA LYS A 254 -12.59 -18.22 9.63
C LYS A 254 -11.66 -19.43 9.64
N ILE A 255 -10.99 -19.66 10.78
CA ILE A 255 -10.14 -20.82 11.04
C ILE A 255 -10.70 -21.56 12.24
N TYR A 256 -10.84 -22.88 12.10
CA TYR A 256 -11.26 -23.77 13.18
C TYR A 256 -10.02 -24.42 13.78
N TYR A 257 -9.98 -24.58 15.10
CA TYR A 257 -8.96 -25.38 15.76
C TYR A 257 -9.61 -26.52 16.54
N ARG A 258 -9.00 -27.69 16.41
CA ARG A 258 -9.41 -28.94 17.01
C ARG A 258 -8.38 -29.33 18.07
N VAL A 259 -8.83 -29.47 19.32
CA VAL A 259 -8.04 -29.97 20.44
C VAL A 259 -8.43 -31.42 20.67
N GLU A 260 -7.50 -32.35 20.50
CA GLU A 260 -7.70 -33.78 20.77
C GLU A 260 -6.93 -34.22 22.00
N ASN A 261 -7.60 -34.94 22.89
CA ASN A 261 -6.97 -35.65 23.99
C ASN A 261 -6.36 -36.97 23.49
N ASN A 262 -5.04 -37.08 23.52
CA ASN A 262 -4.31 -38.23 22.96
C ASN A 262 -4.55 -39.55 23.73
N ASN A 263 -5.18 -39.51 24.91
CA ASN A 263 -5.55 -40.72 25.67
C ASN A 263 -6.92 -41.25 25.27
N SER A 264 -7.93 -40.38 25.17
CA SER A 264 -9.31 -40.78 24.91
C SER A 264 -9.72 -40.67 23.44
N GLY A 265 -8.99 -39.88 22.63
CA GLY A 265 -9.40 -39.51 21.27
C GLY A 265 -10.52 -38.47 21.24
N CYS A 266 -10.95 -37.98 22.41
CA CYS A 266 -11.99 -36.96 22.51
C CYS A 266 -11.53 -35.61 21.99
N VAL A 267 -12.45 -34.89 21.38
CA VAL A 267 -12.16 -33.63 20.72
C VAL A 267 -13.04 -32.50 21.23
N ASP A 268 -12.50 -31.29 21.21
CA ASP A 268 -13.27 -30.07 21.30
C ASP A 268 -12.80 -29.10 20.22
N ILE A 269 -13.74 -28.33 19.68
CA ILE A 269 -13.52 -27.47 18.51
C ILE A 269 -14.04 -26.08 18.80
N ASN A 270 -13.25 -25.10 18.43
CA ASN A 270 -13.62 -23.71 18.50
C ASN A 270 -12.98 -22.97 17.31
N ASP A 271 -13.27 -21.69 17.13
CA ASP A 271 -12.85 -20.92 15.96
C ASP A 271 -12.33 -19.53 16.30
N PHE A 272 -11.67 -18.90 15.32
CA PHE A 272 -11.25 -17.51 15.32
C PHE A 272 -11.24 -16.99 13.88
N GLU A 273 -11.28 -15.67 13.72
CA GLU A 273 -11.18 -15.02 12.42
C GLU A 273 -9.74 -14.53 12.17
N ILE A 274 -9.26 -14.72 10.94
CA ILE A 274 -8.08 -14.05 10.40
C ILE A 274 -8.51 -12.98 9.42
N ARG A 275 -7.91 -11.80 9.51
CA ARG A 275 -8.12 -10.71 8.56
C ARG A 275 -6.81 -10.05 8.16
N VAL A 276 -6.74 -9.70 6.89
CA VAL A 276 -5.66 -8.91 6.29
C VAL A 276 -6.15 -7.47 6.18
N GLU A 277 -5.41 -6.56 6.78
CA GLU A 277 -5.69 -5.13 6.68
C GLU A 277 -4.94 -4.55 5.47
N GLU A 278 -5.67 -3.90 4.56
CA GLU A 278 -5.06 -3.22 3.42
C GLU A 278 -4.08 -2.13 3.91
N PRO A 279 -2.92 -1.97 3.24
CA PRO A 279 -1.96 -0.97 3.64
C PRO A 279 -2.53 0.42 3.33
N PHE A 280 -2.45 1.33 4.29
CA PHE A 280 -2.85 2.71 4.09
C PHE A 280 -1.91 3.43 3.12
N THR A 281 -2.42 4.45 2.43
CA THR A 281 -1.59 5.26 1.53
C THR A 281 -0.93 6.43 2.26
N VAL A 282 0.36 6.63 2.04
CA VAL A 282 1.13 7.78 2.51
C VAL A 282 1.70 8.50 1.30
N THR A 283 1.62 9.83 1.27
CA THR A 283 2.15 10.62 0.15
C THR A 283 3.01 11.76 0.68
N LEU A 284 4.12 11.99 -0.01
CA LEU A 284 4.95 13.18 0.16
C LEU A 284 4.75 14.12 -1.06
N PRO A 285 5.04 15.42 -0.94
CA PRO A 285 4.91 16.36 -2.05
C PRO A 285 5.92 16.06 -3.18
N ASP A 286 5.47 16.10 -4.43
CA ASP A 286 6.29 15.81 -5.62
C ASP A 286 7.07 17.04 -6.17
N ASP A 287 6.66 18.25 -5.81
CA ASP A 287 7.21 19.52 -6.35
C ASP A 287 7.77 20.43 -5.25
N LEU A 288 8.42 19.86 -4.24
CA LEU A 288 9.08 20.62 -3.18
C LEU A 288 10.49 21.05 -3.61
N PHE A 289 10.89 22.28 -3.25
CA PHE A 289 12.24 22.75 -3.47
C PHE A 289 12.80 23.49 -2.24
N VAL A 290 14.12 23.49 -2.09
CA VAL A 290 14.86 24.31 -1.13
C VAL A 290 15.81 25.26 -1.84
N CYS A 291 16.18 26.36 -1.20
CA CYS A 291 17.21 27.25 -1.69
C CYS A 291 18.56 26.86 -1.08
N ASN A 292 19.51 26.42 -1.91
CA ASN A 292 20.86 26.09 -1.44
C ASN A 292 21.49 27.29 -0.74
N ASN A 293 22.18 27.03 0.37
CA ASN A 293 22.82 28.04 1.21
C ASN A 293 21.84 29.07 1.85
N SER A 294 20.54 28.81 1.80
CA SER A 294 19.58 29.55 2.62
C SER A 294 19.51 28.95 4.02
N SER A 295 19.39 29.81 5.04
CA SER A 295 19.03 29.39 6.40
C SER A 295 17.52 29.19 6.57
N ASP A 296 16.74 29.45 5.54
CA ASP A 296 15.29 29.38 5.58
C ASP A 296 14.85 27.93 5.34
N PRO A 297 14.33 27.24 6.37
CA PRO A 297 13.90 25.87 6.22
C PRO A 297 12.58 25.79 5.45
N VAL A 298 12.38 24.63 4.82
CA VAL A 298 11.14 24.27 4.15
C VAL A 298 10.51 23.10 4.89
N THR A 299 9.21 23.21 5.18
CA THR A 299 8.46 22.12 5.80
C THR A 299 8.20 21.00 4.79
N LEU A 300 8.76 19.82 5.05
CA LEU A 300 8.37 18.57 4.39
C LEU A 300 7.36 17.84 5.28
N ALA A 301 6.15 17.63 4.79
CA ALA A 301 5.06 17.05 5.56
C ALA A 301 4.36 15.90 4.81
N THR A 302 3.81 14.98 5.60
CA THR A 302 2.90 13.89 5.18
C THR A 302 1.55 14.03 5.90
N GLN A 303 0.61 13.11 5.66
CA GLN A 303 -0.66 13.07 6.37
C GLN A 303 -0.47 12.85 7.89
N ALA A 304 -1.26 13.54 8.70
CA ALA A 304 -1.31 13.35 10.15
C ALA A 304 -2.29 12.22 10.56
N GLY A 305 -2.24 11.80 11.83
CA GLY A 305 -3.19 10.83 12.42
C GLY A 305 -2.67 9.41 12.59
N PHE A 306 -1.48 9.10 12.09
CA PHE A 306 -0.81 7.82 12.34
C PHE A 306 -0.13 7.77 13.71
N ALA A 307 0.10 6.54 14.20
CA ALA A 307 0.65 6.29 15.54
C ALA A 307 2.12 6.69 15.66
N TYR A 308 2.91 6.51 14.60
CA TYR A 308 4.36 6.75 14.64
C TYR A 308 4.93 7.15 13.27
N TYR A 309 5.97 7.98 13.27
CA TYR A 309 6.69 8.43 12.07
C TYR A 309 8.19 8.29 12.32
N GLN A 310 8.93 7.93 11.28
CA GLN A 310 10.40 7.88 11.27
C GLN A 310 10.91 8.41 9.93
N TRP A 311 11.63 9.52 9.97
CA TRP A 311 12.14 10.23 8.80
C TRP A 311 13.56 9.79 8.44
N SER A 312 13.92 9.95 7.16
CA SER A 312 15.26 9.69 6.62
C SER A 312 16.37 10.53 7.27
N THR A 313 16.00 11.64 7.89
CA THR A 313 16.86 12.57 8.64
C THR A 313 17.14 12.13 10.08
N GLY A 314 16.44 11.10 10.56
CA GLY A 314 16.64 10.46 11.87
C GLY A 314 15.65 10.88 12.95
N GLU A 315 14.82 11.88 12.72
CA GLU A 315 13.74 12.25 13.63
C GLU A 315 12.63 11.19 13.61
N GLU A 316 12.16 10.83 14.80
CA GLU A 316 11.12 9.83 14.98
C GLU A 316 10.24 10.15 16.18
N GLY A 317 8.96 9.77 16.11
CA GLY A 317 8.03 9.95 17.22
C GLY A 317 6.56 9.96 16.83
N PRO A 318 5.66 9.89 17.83
CA PRO A 318 4.24 10.13 17.61
C PRO A 318 4.01 11.61 17.24
N ASN A 319 3.03 11.86 16.36
CA ASN A 319 2.68 13.20 15.86
C ASN A 319 3.77 13.93 15.05
N LEU A 320 4.84 13.25 14.61
CA LEU A 320 5.91 13.84 13.79
C LEU A 320 5.58 13.71 12.29
N TYR A 321 4.45 14.27 11.87
CA TYR A 321 4.00 14.22 10.47
C TYR A 321 4.70 15.23 9.56
N ALA A 322 5.60 16.06 10.10
CA ALA A 322 6.38 17.03 9.34
C ALA A 322 7.77 17.25 9.95
N ILE A 323 8.73 17.59 9.09
CA ILE A 323 10.09 18.01 9.43
C ILE A 323 10.46 19.27 8.66
N GLU A 324 11.50 19.96 9.12
CA GLU A 324 12.07 21.14 8.46
C GLU A 324 13.38 20.74 7.78
N ILE A 325 13.50 21.01 6.49
CA ILE A 325 14.67 20.65 5.67
C ILE A 325 15.29 21.89 5.02
N THR A 326 16.61 21.87 4.85
CA THR A 326 17.39 22.95 4.22
C THR A 326 18.12 22.52 2.96
N ASP A 327 18.23 21.22 2.73
CA ASP A 327 19.00 20.62 1.66
C ASP A 327 18.10 19.85 0.69
N GLY A 328 18.47 19.84 -0.59
CA GLY A 328 17.78 19.03 -1.59
C GLY A 328 18.27 17.58 -1.55
N GLY A 329 17.47 16.65 -2.07
CA GLY A 329 17.83 15.24 -2.16
C GLY A 329 16.66 14.28 -1.95
N ASP A 330 17.00 13.00 -1.78
CA ASP A 330 16.03 11.94 -1.52
C ASP A 330 15.60 11.92 -0.05
N TYR A 331 14.31 12.08 0.18
CA TYR A 331 13.69 11.98 1.50
C TYR A 331 12.70 10.83 1.55
N TRP A 332 12.56 10.20 2.71
CA TRP A 332 11.54 9.19 2.95
C TRP A 332 11.02 9.26 4.38
N VAL A 333 9.81 8.78 4.57
CA VAL A 333 9.17 8.59 5.88
C VAL A 333 8.60 7.20 5.97
N ASN A 334 8.96 6.49 7.04
CA ASN A 334 8.27 5.28 7.48
C ASN A 334 7.16 5.70 8.44
N VAL A 335 5.93 5.31 8.15
CA VAL A 335 4.74 5.63 8.94
C VAL A 335 4.18 4.34 9.51
N THR A 336 3.76 4.35 10.77
CA THR A 336 3.06 3.23 11.43
C THR A 336 1.68 3.68 11.88
N ASP A 337 0.62 2.96 11.48
CA ASP A 337 -0.74 3.25 11.93
C ASP A 337 -1.03 2.73 13.35
N THR A 338 -2.28 2.84 13.80
CA THR A 338 -2.70 2.41 15.14
C THR A 338 -2.82 0.89 15.29
N GLN A 339 -2.86 0.14 14.19
CA GLN A 339 -2.89 -1.32 14.17
C GLN A 339 -1.48 -1.93 14.04
N GLY A 340 -0.46 -1.11 13.78
CA GLY A 340 0.94 -1.52 13.65
C GLY A 340 1.41 -1.69 12.21
N CYS A 341 0.57 -1.40 11.22
CA CYS A 341 0.93 -1.48 9.80
C CYS A 341 1.95 -0.42 9.45
N LYS A 342 2.96 -0.78 8.65
CA LYS A 342 4.08 0.10 8.29
C LYS A 342 4.12 0.34 6.80
N VAL A 343 4.15 1.60 6.41
CA VAL A 343 4.25 2.02 5.01
C VAL A 343 5.37 3.04 4.86
N ARG A 344 6.08 2.96 3.73
CA ARG A 344 7.13 3.93 3.36
C ARG A 344 6.66 4.81 2.21
N ALA A 345 6.78 6.12 2.36
CA ALA A 345 6.69 7.07 1.26
C ALA A 345 8.07 7.70 1.01
N SER A 346 8.36 8.04 -0.24
CA SER A 346 9.60 8.71 -0.66
C SER A 346 9.30 9.86 -1.61
N THR A 347 10.11 10.91 -1.57
CA THR A 347 10.09 12.00 -2.56
C THR A 347 11.50 12.50 -2.82
N PHE A 348 11.69 13.19 -3.94
CA PHE A 348 12.90 13.92 -4.24
C PHE A 348 12.65 15.43 -4.11
N VAL A 349 13.36 16.07 -3.19
CA VAL A 349 13.28 17.52 -2.98
C VAL A 349 14.32 18.20 -3.88
N ASN A 350 13.83 19.03 -4.80
CA ASN A 350 14.71 19.78 -5.70
C ASN A 350 15.47 20.87 -4.93
N SER A 351 16.60 21.32 -5.45
CA SER A 351 17.27 22.51 -4.96
C SER A 351 17.35 23.58 -6.04
N SER A 352 17.21 24.84 -5.64
CA SER A 352 17.51 26.01 -6.47
C SER A 352 18.55 26.91 -5.81
N GLU A 353 19.24 27.76 -6.57
CA GLU A 353 20.25 28.66 -6.03
C GLU A 353 20.36 29.96 -6.82
N ILE A 354 20.95 30.98 -6.19
CA ILE A 354 21.30 32.23 -6.87
C ILE A 354 22.28 31.96 -8.03
N ALA A 355 22.05 32.61 -9.17
CA ALA A 355 22.94 32.51 -10.32
C ALA A 355 24.36 33.01 -9.99
N THR A 356 25.36 32.35 -10.57
CA THR A 356 26.71 32.88 -10.72
C THR A 356 26.87 33.44 -12.12
N ILE A 357 27.20 34.73 -12.23
CA ILE A 357 27.49 35.36 -13.53
C ILE A 357 28.86 34.90 -14.01
N THR A 358 28.91 34.27 -15.19
CA THR A 358 30.16 33.74 -15.77
C THR A 358 30.74 34.66 -16.83
N ASP A 359 29.89 35.33 -17.60
CA ASP A 359 30.34 36.24 -18.65
C ASP A 359 29.28 37.30 -18.97
N VAL A 360 29.75 38.46 -19.42
CA VAL A 360 28.91 39.56 -19.90
C VAL A 360 29.51 40.09 -21.19
N VAL A 361 28.84 39.84 -22.32
CA VAL A 361 29.29 40.31 -23.62
C VAL A 361 28.49 41.55 -24.01
N VAL A 362 29.19 42.67 -24.15
CA VAL A 362 28.60 43.93 -24.62
C VAL A 362 29.03 44.21 -26.06
N GLU A 363 28.05 44.27 -26.96
CA GLU A 363 28.21 44.55 -28.38
C GLU A 363 27.87 46.02 -28.68
N ASP A 364 28.87 46.87 -28.46
CA ASP A 364 28.80 48.32 -28.52
C ASP A 364 29.04 48.92 -29.93
N PHE A 365 28.83 50.24 -30.03
CA PHE A 365 29.04 51.05 -31.23
C PHE A 365 28.11 50.69 -32.42
N ARG A 366 26.97 50.07 -32.14
CA ARG A 366 25.96 49.65 -33.11
C ARG A 366 24.78 50.61 -33.22
N GLY A 367 24.82 51.76 -32.57
CA GLY A 367 23.76 52.77 -32.68
C GLY A 367 22.52 52.35 -31.89
N MET A 368 21.41 52.15 -32.60
CA MET A 368 20.17 51.69 -31.98
C MET A 368 20.12 50.16 -31.81
N ASP A 369 21.20 49.46 -32.20
CA ASP A 369 21.32 48.00 -32.16
C ASP A 369 22.41 47.54 -31.16
N ASN A 370 22.78 48.38 -30.18
CA ASN A 370 23.68 47.95 -29.10
C ASN A 370 23.01 46.85 -28.29
N ARG A 371 23.81 45.84 -27.90
CA ARG A 371 23.29 44.65 -27.22
C ARG A 371 24.18 44.24 -26.06
N ALA A 372 23.58 43.76 -24.97
CA ALA A 372 24.29 43.02 -23.94
C ALA A 372 23.74 41.60 -23.85
N THR A 373 24.62 40.61 -23.71
CA THR A 373 24.27 39.20 -23.44
C THR A 373 24.94 38.76 -22.16
N ILE A 374 24.16 38.20 -21.23
CA ILE A 374 24.59 37.76 -19.92
C ILE A 374 24.61 36.23 -19.88
N SER A 375 25.72 35.64 -19.45
CA SER A 375 25.85 34.19 -19.25
C SER A 375 25.93 33.90 -17.76
N VAL A 376 25.17 32.89 -17.33
CA VAL A 376 25.06 32.49 -15.93
C VAL A 376 25.17 30.97 -15.79
N GLU A 377 25.68 30.54 -14.64
CA GLU A 377 25.71 29.15 -14.20
C GLU A 377 25.05 29.02 -12.82
N GLY A 378 24.59 27.82 -12.50
CA GLY A 378 23.97 27.49 -11.22
C GLY A 378 22.83 26.49 -11.39
N ASN A 379 22.47 25.83 -10.31
CA ASN A 379 21.34 24.90 -10.23
C ASN A 379 20.06 25.69 -9.97
N GLY A 380 19.56 26.47 -10.93
CA GLY A 380 18.35 27.26 -10.81
C GLY A 380 17.79 27.70 -12.17
N ASP A 381 16.55 28.20 -12.16
CA ASP A 381 15.91 28.76 -13.35
C ASP A 381 15.93 30.28 -13.26
N TYR A 382 16.56 30.97 -14.20
CA TYR A 382 16.86 32.40 -14.07
C TYR A 382 16.01 33.30 -14.95
N GLN A 383 15.85 34.55 -14.51
CA GLN A 383 15.26 35.65 -15.29
C GLN A 383 16.13 36.89 -15.20
N PHE A 384 16.03 37.74 -16.21
CA PHE A 384 16.89 38.89 -16.42
C PHE A 384 16.07 40.16 -16.48
N GLN A 385 16.58 41.25 -15.91
CA GLN A 385 15.97 42.57 -15.96
C GLN A 385 17.04 43.63 -16.22
N LEU A 386 16.68 44.68 -16.96
CA LEU A 386 17.54 45.83 -17.25
C LEU A 386 17.03 47.08 -16.51
N ASP A 387 17.94 47.75 -15.81
CA ASP A 387 17.80 49.04 -15.12
C ASP A 387 16.64 49.14 -14.11
N ASP A 388 16.10 48.03 -13.63
CA ASP A 388 14.88 47.96 -12.80
C ASP A 388 13.64 48.65 -13.41
N LEU A 389 13.69 49.06 -14.67
CA LEU A 389 12.62 49.80 -15.36
C LEU A 389 11.70 48.87 -16.16
N LEU A 390 12.21 47.72 -16.59
CA LEU A 390 11.51 46.75 -17.44
C LEU A 390 11.08 45.52 -16.64
N PRO A 391 10.05 44.76 -17.06
CA PRO A 391 9.75 43.48 -16.41
C PRO A 391 10.90 42.48 -16.63
N PHE A 392 11.00 41.49 -15.75
CA PHE A 392 11.88 40.35 -15.94
C PHE A 392 11.50 39.57 -17.21
N GLN A 393 12.50 39.12 -17.95
CA GLN A 393 12.40 38.30 -19.15
C GLN A 393 13.20 37.00 -18.98
N ASP A 394 12.88 35.99 -19.79
CA ASP A 394 13.58 34.70 -19.77
C ASP A 394 14.82 34.72 -20.68
N GLU A 395 14.84 35.62 -21.67
CA GLU A 395 15.98 35.83 -22.55
C GLU A 395 17.13 36.50 -21.82
N ASN A 396 18.34 35.97 -22.01
CA ASN A 396 19.57 36.42 -21.38
C ASN A 396 20.27 37.55 -22.15
N PHE A 397 19.52 38.37 -22.90
CA PHE A 397 20.08 39.48 -23.66
C PHE A 397 19.13 40.67 -23.74
N PHE A 398 19.71 41.85 -23.92
CA PHE A 398 19.01 43.11 -24.09
C PHE A 398 19.50 43.81 -25.34
N ASP A 399 18.60 44.12 -26.26
CA ASP A 399 18.87 44.87 -27.49
C ASP A 399 18.43 46.33 -27.37
N GLY A 400 18.96 47.19 -28.24
CA GLY A 400 18.60 48.59 -28.29
C GLY A 400 19.08 49.42 -27.10
N LEU A 401 20.19 48.97 -26.49
CA LEU A 401 20.78 49.65 -25.34
C LEU A 401 21.25 51.05 -25.72
N ARG A 402 20.95 52.00 -24.84
CA ARG A 402 21.49 53.36 -24.97
C ARG A 402 22.94 53.33 -24.49
N ARG A 403 23.73 54.29 -24.93
CA ARG A 403 25.06 54.49 -24.33
C ARG A 403 24.92 54.89 -22.86
N GLY A 404 25.87 54.48 -22.05
CA GLY A 404 25.91 54.76 -20.61
C GLY A 404 26.00 53.49 -19.77
N TYR A 405 25.90 53.67 -18.46
CA TYR A 405 25.88 52.57 -17.50
C TYR A 405 24.48 51.96 -17.44
N HIS A 406 24.44 50.64 -17.40
CA HIS A 406 23.22 49.86 -17.25
C HIS A 406 23.42 48.82 -16.15
N THR A 407 22.36 48.53 -15.40
CA THR A 407 22.36 47.46 -14.40
C THR A 407 21.55 46.29 -14.91
N ILE A 408 22.16 45.10 -14.95
CA ILE A 408 21.47 43.85 -15.25
C ILE A 408 21.25 43.10 -13.93
N THR A 409 19.99 42.82 -13.63
CA THR A 409 19.56 42.03 -12.47
C THR A 409 19.22 40.61 -12.94
N VAL A 410 19.89 39.61 -12.37
CA VAL A 410 19.57 38.19 -12.57
C VAL A 410 18.93 37.66 -11.32
N ARG A 411 17.72 37.10 -11.41
CA ARG A 411 17.04 36.46 -10.27
C ARG A 411 16.68 35.02 -10.56
N ASP A 412 16.65 34.22 -9.51
CA ASP A 412 16.06 32.89 -9.55
C ASP A 412 14.53 32.95 -9.54
N LYS A 413 13.87 32.17 -10.41
CA LYS A 413 12.41 32.09 -10.56
C LYS A 413 11.72 31.50 -9.33
N LYS A 414 12.42 30.67 -8.57
CA LYS A 414 11.92 30.05 -7.34
C LYS A 414 12.09 30.94 -6.11
N GLY A 415 12.72 32.11 -6.26
CA GLY A 415 12.84 33.13 -5.23
C GLY A 415 14.07 33.00 -4.33
N CYS A 416 15.07 32.20 -4.73
CA CYS A 416 16.27 31.98 -3.91
C CYS A 416 17.22 33.18 -3.82
N GLY A 417 17.02 34.21 -4.64
CA GLY A 417 17.78 35.44 -4.59
C GLY A 417 17.97 36.10 -5.95
N ALA A 418 18.65 37.24 -5.93
CA ALA A 418 19.03 37.97 -7.12
C ALA A 418 20.45 38.53 -6.98
N ILE A 419 21.16 38.62 -8.09
CA ILE A 419 22.47 39.24 -8.22
C ILE A 419 22.42 40.32 -9.30
N GLU A 420 23.20 41.37 -9.13
CA GLU A 420 23.26 42.50 -10.06
C GLU A 420 24.68 42.65 -10.62
N VAL A 421 24.76 43.07 -11.88
CA VAL A 421 26.01 43.47 -12.54
C VAL A 421 25.82 44.78 -13.28
N GLU A 422 26.75 45.71 -13.08
CA GLU A 422 26.79 46.95 -13.84
C GLU A 422 27.63 46.74 -15.12
N ILE A 423 27.10 47.19 -16.26
CA ILE A 423 27.76 47.19 -17.55
C ILE A 423 27.86 48.61 -18.09
N LEU A 424 28.85 48.84 -18.96
CA LEU A 424 29.01 50.10 -19.68
C LEU A 424 28.83 49.86 -21.17
N VAL A 425 27.84 50.51 -21.77
CA VAL A 425 27.57 50.49 -23.21
C VAL A 425 28.17 51.73 -23.85
N LEU A 426 29.16 51.56 -24.72
CA LEU A 426 29.80 52.64 -25.46
C LEU A 426 29.13 52.91 -26.82
N ASP A 427 28.86 54.18 -27.10
CA ASP A 427 28.49 54.62 -28.45
C ASP A 427 28.85 56.09 -28.69
N TYR A 428 28.89 56.49 -29.96
CA TYR A 428 29.29 57.83 -30.38
C TYR A 428 28.12 58.66 -30.92
N PRO A 429 28.08 59.99 -30.67
CA PRO A 429 27.08 60.87 -31.25
C PRO A 429 27.15 60.82 -32.79
N ARG A 430 26.01 60.65 -33.46
CA ARG A 430 25.98 60.65 -34.94
C ARG A 430 26.05 62.07 -35.53
N PHE A 431 25.80 63.09 -34.71
CA PHE A 431 26.01 64.48 -35.06
C PHE A 431 26.32 65.31 -33.81
N PHE A 432 26.86 66.51 -34.01
CA PHE A 432 27.00 67.52 -32.97
C PHE A 432 26.93 68.93 -33.59
N THR A 433 26.62 69.93 -32.78
CA THR A 433 26.34 71.31 -33.17
C THR A 433 27.18 72.31 -32.38
N PRO A 434 28.45 72.56 -32.76
CA PRO A 434 29.32 73.47 -32.03
C PRO A 434 28.92 74.94 -32.28
N ASN A 435 27.87 75.40 -31.59
CA ASN A 435 27.28 76.74 -31.72
C ASN A 435 27.33 77.55 -30.41
N GLY A 436 27.76 76.95 -29.31
CA GLY A 436 27.94 77.57 -28.00
C GLY A 436 26.64 77.70 -27.19
N ASP A 437 25.59 76.94 -27.52
CA ASP A 437 24.32 76.94 -26.78
C ASP A 437 24.30 75.96 -25.58
N GLY A 438 25.37 75.19 -25.40
CA GLY A 438 25.55 74.18 -24.36
C GLY A 438 24.98 72.81 -24.71
N ILE A 439 24.37 72.62 -25.90
CA ILE A 439 23.70 71.39 -26.31
C ILE A 439 24.42 70.80 -27.52
N ASN A 440 24.97 69.58 -27.36
CA ASN A 440 25.76 68.89 -28.39
C ASN A 440 26.91 69.76 -28.96
N ASP A 441 27.48 70.65 -28.15
CA ASP A 441 28.56 71.55 -28.58
C ASP A 441 29.88 70.81 -28.84
N THR A 442 30.08 69.67 -28.19
CA THR A 442 31.25 68.82 -28.40
C THR A 442 30.87 67.41 -28.79
N TRP A 443 31.73 66.78 -29.58
CA TRP A 443 31.62 65.37 -29.94
C TRP A 443 32.48 64.54 -28.98
N GLN A 444 31.83 63.72 -28.16
CA GLN A 444 32.46 62.89 -27.14
C GLN A 444 31.75 61.53 -27.03
N ILE A 445 32.52 60.51 -26.65
CA ILE A 445 32.02 59.18 -26.34
C ILE A 445 31.93 59.07 -24.83
N GLU A 446 30.71 58.91 -24.32
CA GLU A 446 30.46 58.73 -22.90
C GLU A 446 31.03 57.38 -22.43
N GLY A 447 31.62 57.35 -21.23
CA GLY A 447 32.26 56.14 -20.67
C GLY A 447 33.66 55.84 -21.20
N ILE A 448 34.14 56.53 -22.24
CA ILE A 448 35.45 56.24 -22.85
C ILE A 448 36.64 56.44 -21.89
N TRP A 449 36.44 57.18 -20.80
CA TRP A 449 37.44 57.40 -19.75
C TRP A 449 37.77 56.13 -18.96
N GLU A 450 36.87 55.15 -18.92
CA GLU A 450 37.12 53.82 -18.30
C GLU A 450 38.16 53.01 -19.09
N PHE A 451 38.53 53.46 -20.29
CA PHE A 451 39.51 52.84 -21.18
C PHE A 451 40.75 53.72 -21.36
N PRO A 452 41.56 53.92 -20.29
CA PRO A 452 42.69 54.85 -20.31
C PRO A 452 43.74 54.45 -21.35
N GLY A 453 44.23 55.43 -22.12
CA GLY A 453 45.21 55.21 -23.18
C GLY A 453 44.60 54.90 -24.56
N SER A 454 43.27 54.80 -24.65
CA SER A 454 42.57 54.77 -25.93
C SER A 454 42.83 56.06 -26.73
N LYS A 455 42.80 55.98 -28.06
CA LYS A 455 43.08 57.12 -28.96
C LYS A 455 41.93 57.35 -29.91
N ILE A 456 41.51 58.61 -30.06
CA ILE A 456 40.51 59.02 -31.03
C ILE A 456 41.18 59.91 -32.08
N LEU A 457 41.07 59.51 -33.34
CA LEU A 457 41.51 60.28 -34.49
C LEU A 457 40.31 60.72 -35.30
N ILE A 458 40.26 61.99 -35.71
CA ILE A 458 39.19 62.52 -36.57
C ILE A 458 39.79 62.96 -37.91
N PHE A 459 39.08 62.63 -38.99
CA PHE A 459 39.51 62.81 -40.37
C PHE A 459 38.50 63.63 -41.17
N ASP A 460 38.99 64.45 -42.11
CA ASP A 460 38.15 65.03 -43.15
C ASP A 460 37.81 64.01 -44.25
N ARG A 461 36.94 64.42 -45.19
CA ARG A 461 36.53 63.62 -46.36
C ARG A 461 37.68 63.17 -47.29
N TYR A 462 38.89 63.68 -47.12
CA TYR A 462 40.07 63.31 -47.90
C TYR A 462 41.01 62.40 -47.11
N GLY A 463 40.66 62.02 -45.88
CA GLY A 463 41.47 61.15 -45.02
C GLY A 463 42.62 61.87 -44.30
N ARG A 464 42.63 63.21 -44.31
CA ARG A 464 43.60 63.97 -43.52
C ARG A 464 43.13 64.01 -42.07
N VAL A 465 44.04 63.66 -41.16
CA VAL A 465 43.82 63.81 -39.71
C VAL A 465 43.68 65.31 -39.42
N LEU A 466 42.54 65.69 -38.83
CA LEU A 466 42.23 67.08 -38.47
C LEU A 466 42.61 67.39 -37.04
N ASN A 467 42.50 66.38 -36.18
CA ASN A 467 42.81 66.46 -34.76
C ASN A 467 43.06 65.05 -34.21
N GLY A 468 44.07 64.92 -33.36
CA GLY A 468 44.29 63.74 -32.52
C GLY A 468 43.84 64.04 -31.10
N ILE A 469 42.61 63.64 -30.76
CA ILE A 469 42.04 63.94 -29.45
C ILE A 469 42.72 63.06 -28.42
N ARG A 470 43.40 63.70 -27.48
CA ARG A 470 43.70 63.09 -26.19
C ARG A 470 42.39 63.05 -25.43
N LEU A 471 42.05 61.87 -24.90
CA LEU A 471 40.83 61.63 -24.15
C LEU A 471 40.82 62.45 -22.85
N ASP A 472 40.50 63.73 -22.96
CA ASP A 472 40.02 64.54 -21.85
C ASP A 472 38.50 64.71 -21.95
N MET A 473 37.89 65.06 -20.82
CA MET A 473 36.43 65.06 -20.63
C MET A 473 35.69 66.14 -21.46
N VAL A 474 36.38 66.87 -22.34
CA VAL A 474 35.82 68.04 -23.02
C VAL A 474 35.24 67.67 -24.40
N GLY A 475 35.78 66.64 -25.05
CA GLY A 475 35.35 66.23 -26.39
C GLY A 475 35.86 67.17 -27.49
N TRP A 476 35.47 66.91 -28.75
CA TRP A 476 35.86 67.73 -29.90
C TRP A 476 34.87 68.87 -30.16
N ASP A 477 35.34 70.11 -30.22
CA ASP A 477 34.52 71.30 -30.50
C ASP A 477 34.38 71.64 -32.00
N GLY A 478 34.92 70.79 -32.89
CA GLY A 478 34.86 71.04 -34.33
C GLY A 478 35.91 72.04 -34.83
N THR A 479 37.09 72.05 -34.21
CA THR A 479 38.26 72.82 -34.66
C THR A 479 39.40 71.91 -35.16
N ASP A 480 40.20 72.40 -36.11
CA ASP A 480 41.43 71.74 -36.54
C ASP A 480 42.58 71.95 -35.54
N ASP A 481 43.74 71.33 -35.79
CA ASP A 481 44.95 71.47 -34.95
C ASP A 481 45.42 72.93 -34.74
N ASN A 482 44.95 73.90 -35.53
CA ASN A 482 45.26 75.33 -35.38
C ASN A 482 44.16 76.10 -34.62
N GLY A 483 43.13 75.40 -34.10
CA GLY A 483 41.96 76.00 -33.46
C GLY A 483 40.98 76.64 -34.44
N VAL A 484 41.08 76.35 -35.74
CA VAL A 484 40.20 76.93 -36.76
C VAL A 484 38.98 76.04 -36.95
N ALA A 485 37.81 76.68 -36.89
CA ALA A 485 36.51 76.04 -37.02
C ALA A 485 36.35 75.32 -38.39
N VAL A 486 36.22 73.99 -38.41
CA VAL A 486 36.08 73.21 -39.65
C VAL A 486 34.64 73.29 -40.20
N PRO A 487 34.39 73.20 -41.53
CA PRO A 487 33.06 73.45 -42.12
C PRO A 487 31.99 72.40 -41.72
N SER A 488 30.71 72.75 -41.83
CA SER A 488 29.60 71.78 -41.69
C SER A 488 29.73 70.69 -42.75
N ASN A 489 29.99 69.45 -42.33
CA ASN A 489 30.23 68.30 -43.20
C ASN A 489 30.15 66.99 -42.40
N ASP A 490 30.26 65.87 -43.11
CA ASP A 490 30.55 64.59 -42.51
C ASP A 490 32.06 64.46 -42.24
N TYR A 491 32.37 63.90 -41.07
CA TYR A 491 33.71 63.61 -40.59
C TYR A 491 33.80 62.14 -40.21
N TRP A 492 34.98 61.55 -40.35
CA TRP A 492 35.24 60.16 -40.00
C TRP A 492 36.07 60.10 -38.74
N PHE A 493 35.93 59.03 -37.97
CA PHE A 493 36.78 58.80 -36.82
C PHE A 493 37.32 57.38 -36.79
N SER A 494 38.43 57.21 -36.07
CA SER A 494 38.98 55.92 -35.68
C SER A 494 39.30 55.96 -34.19
N ILE A 495 38.72 55.02 -33.44
CA ILE A 495 39.02 54.76 -32.04
C ILE A 495 39.92 53.55 -32.00
N ILE A 496 41.07 53.67 -31.35
CA ILE A 496 41.93 52.54 -31.01
C ILE A 496 41.86 52.41 -29.51
N MET A 497 41.14 51.41 -29.03
CA MET A 497 40.94 51.18 -27.61
C MET A 497 42.13 50.43 -26.99
N ASN A 498 42.36 50.64 -25.70
CA ASN A 498 43.43 49.98 -24.96
C ASN A 498 43.22 48.46 -24.79
N ASP A 499 41.98 47.99 -24.94
CA ASP A 499 41.59 46.57 -24.94
C ASP A 499 41.78 45.88 -26.31
N GLY A 500 42.27 46.61 -27.31
CA GLY A 500 42.53 46.11 -28.66
C GLY A 500 41.38 46.26 -29.65
N ARG A 501 40.20 46.74 -29.23
CA ARG A 501 39.10 47.07 -30.15
C ARG A 501 39.48 48.27 -31.02
N GLU A 502 39.15 48.19 -32.31
CA GLU A 502 39.24 49.31 -33.24
C GLU A 502 37.86 49.62 -33.81
N VAL A 503 37.41 50.85 -33.64
CA VAL A 503 36.08 51.29 -34.07
C VAL A 503 36.22 52.43 -35.05
N ARG A 504 35.55 52.32 -36.19
CA ARG A 504 35.54 53.37 -37.21
C ARG A 504 34.12 53.71 -37.58
N GLY A 505 33.88 54.98 -37.83
CA GLY A 505 32.57 55.46 -38.23
C GLY A 505 32.65 56.87 -38.76
N HIS A 506 31.48 57.47 -38.94
CA HIS A 506 31.35 58.87 -39.31
C HIS A 506 30.26 59.56 -38.48
N PHE A 507 30.35 60.87 -38.38
CA PHE A 507 29.37 61.73 -37.75
C PHE A 507 29.28 63.05 -38.51
N THR A 508 28.17 63.75 -38.36
CA THR A 508 27.94 65.03 -39.02
C THR A 508 28.20 66.19 -38.06
N LEU A 509 29.06 67.12 -38.46
CA LEU A 509 29.16 68.42 -37.82
C LEU A 509 28.17 69.37 -38.50
N LYS A 510 27.26 69.96 -37.72
CA LYS A 510 26.27 70.91 -38.23
C LYS A 510 26.39 72.24 -37.48
N ARG A 511 26.61 73.33 -38.22
CA ARG A 511 26.53 74.70 -37.69
C ARG A 511 25.30 75.43 -38.18
#